data_AF-A0A4P5XVF9-F1
#
_entry.id   AF-A0A4P5XVF9-F1
#
_cell.length_a   1.000
_cell.length_b   1.000
_cell.length_c   1.000
_cell.angle_alpha   90.00
_cell.angle_beta   90.00
_cell.angle_gamma   90.00
#
_symmetry.space_group_name_H-M   'P 1'
#
loop_
_entity.id
_entity.type
_entity.pdbx_description
1 polymer ?
#
loop_
_entity_poly.entity_id
_entity_poly.type
_entity_poly.pdbx_seq_one_letter_code
_entity_poly.pdbx_strand_id
1 'polypeptide(L)'
;MTNDPYLISLGTRVTSGLSRLEPERRERHRQFILSRQQRDGGFKGREGDSDLYYTSFAVRGLAVLGGLTTDEAKQIGRFISTFDWRALHVVDLISWLYSALVTQTFGGPDLLANEPPDWPDQIAAKLESVRTADGGYAKSTEGAIGSTYHSFLTVMTYELLDRKPPKPNRLGQFIFDRQRDDGGFVEIAPMKTSGTNPTAAAAVLLRRLGFADEQLTTDLRDFLKQVRSDEGGFQANTRIPFADGLSTFTSLLVAQDFGLDRSMDLAPIAAFIAQQLEFPTGGFRGASWDEQADVEYTFYGLGVLGLLGAATSPSPPEPAR
;
A
#
# COMPACT_ATOMS: atom_id res chain seq x y z
N MET A 1 18.90 10.42 -1.02
CA MET A 1 17.66 9.62 -1.10
C MET A 1 17.35 9.45 -2.57
N THR A 2 17.18 8.22 -3.06
CA THR A 2 16.81 8.01 -4.46
C THR A 2 15.46 8.68 -4.73
N ASN A 3 15.33 9.33 -5.87
CA ASN A 3 14.17 10.15 -6.25
C ASN A 3 13.02 9.28 -6.79
N ASP A 4 13.05 7.96 -6.53
CA ASP A 4 12.14 7.00 -7.13
C ASP A 4 10.73 7.13 -6.53
N PRO A 5 9.67 6.84 -7.30
CA PRO A 5 8.31 6.73 -6.79
C PRO A 5 8.24 5.75 -5.61
N TYR A 6 7.54 6.13 -4.54
CA TYR A 6 7.48 5.38 -3.29
C TYR A 6 7.00 3.94 -3.48
N LEU A 7 5.95 3.73 -4.29
CA LEU A 7 5.41 2.40 -4.57
C LEU A 7 6.41 1.48 -5.29
N ILE A 8 7.30 2.03 -6.13
CA ILE A 8 8.35 1.27 -6.82
C ILE A 8 9.46 0.88 -5.83
N SER A 9 9.90 1.83 -4.99
CA SER A 9 10.87 1.57 -3.93
C SER A 9 10.36 0.51 -2.93
N LEU A 10 9.09 0.61 -2.54
CA LEU A 10 8.44 -0.37 -1.67
C LEU A 10 8.38 -1.75 -2.32
N GLY A 11 7.94 -1.82 -3.58
CA GLY A 11 7.91 -3.07 -4.34
C GLY A 11 9.29 -3.75 -4.39
N THR A 12 10.34 -2.99 -4.70
CA THR A 12 11.72 -3.48 -4.74
C THR A 12 12.18 -4.03 -3.38
N ARG A 13 11.90 -3.31 -2.29
CA ARG A 13 12.22 -3.75 -0.93
C ARG A 13 11.51 -5.06 -0.57
N VAL A 14 10.22 -5.16 -0.87
CA VAL A 14 9.41 -6.36 -0.62
C VAL A 14 9.93 -7.53 -1.45
N THR A 15 10.17 -7.36 -2.75
CA THR A 15 10.75 -8.40 -3.63
C THR A 15 12.09 -8.91 -3.10
N SER A 16 12.99 -8.00 -2.69
CA SER A 16 14.30 -8.36 -2.16
C SER A 16 14.22 -9.15 -0.85
N GLY A 17 13.21 -8.89 -0.01
CA GLY A 17 13.01 -9.69 1.18
C GLY A 17 12.37 -11.05 0.89
N LEU A 18 11.38 -11.07 -0.02
CA LEU A 18 10.71 -12.30 -0.44
C LEU A 18 11.67 -13.27 -1.13
N SER A 19 12.73 -12.79 -1.80
CA SER A 19 13.72 -13.68 -2.44
C SER A 19 14.45 -14.60 -1.45
N ARG A 20 14.39 -14.30 -0.15
CA ARG A 20 14.94 -15.14 0.94
C ARG A 20 14.00 -16.25 1.38
N LEU A 21 12.73 -16.22 0.99
CA LEU A 21 11.79 -17.30 1.26
C LEU A 21 12.07 -18.49 0.33
N GLU A 22 11.81 -19.68 0.86
CA GLU A 22 11.85 -20.92 0.10
C GLU A 22 11.07 -20.78 -1.22
N PRO A 23 11.65 -21.17 -2.37
CA PRO A 23 11.01 -21.03 -3.68
C PRO A 23 9.62 -21.66 -3.72
N GLU A 24 9.45 -22.83 -3.09
CA GLU A 24 8.15 -23.52 -3.04
C GLU A 24 7.09 -22.73 -2.28
N ARG A 25 7.46 -22.02 -1.20
CA ARG A 25 6.52 -21.18 -0.45
C ARG A 25 6.06 -19.99 -1.27
N ARG A 26 7.00 -19.31 -1.97
CA ARG A 26 6.67 -18.23 -2.90
C ARG A 26 5.74 -18.71 -4.01
N GLU A 27 6.03 -19.87 -4.58
CA GLU A 27 5.23 -20.44 -5.65
C GLU A 27 3.81 -20.78 -5.21
N ARG A 28 3.60 -21.29 -3.98
CA ARG A 28 2.25 -21.51 -3.43
C ARG A 28 1.42 -20.22 -3.39
N HIS A 29 2.00 -19.11 -2.94
CA HIS A 29 1.27 -17.83 -2.94
C HIS A 29 1.00 -17.31 -4.36
N ARG A 30 1.96 -17.49 -5.27
CA ARG A 30 1.80 -17.15 -6.69
C ARG A 30 0.63 -17.91 -7.31
N GLN A 31 0.60 -19.22 -7.13
CA GLN A 31 -0.47 -20.09 -7.62
C GLN A 31 -1.81 -19.77 -6.97
N PHE A 32 -1.83 -19.44 -5.68
CA PHE A 32 -3.04 -18.95 -5.03
C PHE A 32 -3.58 -17.69 -5.72
N ILE A 33 -2.75 -16.67 -5.97
CA ILE A 33 -3.20 -15.43 -6.63
C ILE A 33 -3.75 -15.76 -8.01
N LEU A 34 -3.02 -16.50 -8.83
CA LEU A 34 -3.46 -16.91 -10.17
C LEU A 34 -4.79 -17.67 -10.16
N SER A 35 -5.03 -18.52 -9.15
CA SER A 35 -6.29 -19.25 -9.01
C SER A 35 -7.52 -18.34 -8.87
N ARG A 36 -7.32 -17.06 -8.56
CA ARG A 36 -8.39 -16.06 -8.43
C ARG A 36 -8.65 -15.28 -9.71
N GLN A 37 -7.82 -15.45 -10.74
CA GLN A 37 -8.04 -14.84 -12.05
C GLN A 37 -9.30 -15.42 -12.71
N GLN A 38 -10.14 -14.55 -13.26
CA GLN A 38 -11.34 -14.92 -14.01
C GLN A 38 -11.06 -14.93 -15.52
N ARG A 39 -12.05 -15.43 -16.29
CA ARG A 39 -11.93 -15.59 -17.75
C ARG A 39 -11.73 -14.29 -18.52
N ASP A 40 -12.16 -13.16 -17.96
CA ASP A 40 -11.97 -11.83 -18.53
C ASP A 40 -10.54 -11.29 -18.33
N GLY A 41 -9.74 -11.97 -17.50
CA GLY A 41 -8.36 -11.63 -17.18
C GLY A 41 -8.20 -10.84 -15.88
N GLY A 42 -9.29 -10.37 -15.28
CA GLY A 42 -9.29 -9.70 -13.99
C GLY A 42 -9.26 -10.68 -12.82
N PHE A 43 -9.16 -10.17 -11.60
CA PHE A 43 -9.18 -10.97 -10.39
C PHE A 43 -10.39 -10.58 -9.54
N LYS A 44 -11.04 -11.59 -8.96
CA LYS A 44 -12.12 -11.38 -8.00
C LYS A 44 -11.57 -11.21 -6.59
N GLY A 45 -12.40 -10.62 -5.74
CA GLY A 45 -12.23 -10.67 -4.29
C GLY A 45 -12.58 -12.05 -3.72
N ARG A 46 -13.19 -12.09 -2.53
CA ARG A 46 -13.67 -13.35 -1.93
C ARG A 46 -14.74 -14.01 -2.78
N GLU A 47 -15.66 -13.20 -3.27
CA GLU A 47 -16.80 -13.61 -4.07
C GLU A 47 -17.02 -12.63 -5.22
N GLY A 48 -17.89 -13.02 -6.15
CA GLY A 48 -18.30 -12.18 -7.27
C GLY A 48 -17.34 -12.22 -8.47
N ASP A 49 -17.55 -11.22 -9.33
CA ASP A 49 -16.83 -11.04 -10.59
C ASP A 49 -15.47 -10.37 -10.37
N SER A 50 -14.72 -10.23 -11.46
CA SER A 50 -13.48 -9.47 -11.46
C SER A 50 -13.71 -8.02 -11.03
N ASP A 51 -12.79 -7.51 -10.22
CA ASP A 51 -12.82 -6.16 -9.70
C ASP A 51 -11.45 -5.49 -9.89
N LEU A 52 -11.45 -4.20 -10.20
CA LEU A 52 -10.24 -3.46 -10.53
C LEU A 52 -9.33 -3.27 -9.31
N TYR A 53 -9.91 -3.05 -8.13
CA TYR A 53 -9.18 -2.91 -6.87
C TYR A 53 -8.49 -4.23 -6.49
N TYR A 54 -9.20 -5.36 -6.57
CA TYR A 54 -8.60 -6.68 -6.34
C TYR A 54 -7.60 -7.09 -7.43
N THR A 55 -7.84 -6.73 -8.69
CA THR A 55 -6.88 -6.94 -9.79
C THR A 55 -5.58 -6.21 -9.53
N SER A 56 -5.63 -4.98 -9.00
CA SER A 56 -4.44 -4.22 -8.63
C SER A 56 -3.62 -4.90 -7.53
N PHE A 57 -4.26 -5.51 -6.52
CA PHE A 57 -3.54 -6.33 -5.54
C PHE A 57 -2.93 -7.59 -6.14
N ALA A 58 -3.63 -8.27 -7.05
CA ALA A 58 -3.08 -9.44 -7.73
C ALA A 58 -1.83 -9.08 -8.53
N VAL A 59 -1.89 -7.99 -9.31
CA VAL A 59 -0.76 -7.48 -10.10
C VAL A 59 0.42 -7.14 -9.19
N ARG A 60 0.19 -6.42 -8.10
CA ARG A 60 1.24 -6.09 -7.11
C ARG A 60 1.84 -7.34 -6.47
N GLY A 61 1.00 -8.29 -6.06
CA GLY A 61 1.42 -9.55 -5.46
C GLY A 61 2.26 -10.39 -6.40
N LEU A 62 1.83 -10.55 -7.66
CA LEU A 62 2.59 -11.26 -8.68
C LEU A 62 3.91 -10.54 -9.02
N ALA A 63 3.89 -9.21 -9.11
CA ALA A 63 5.10 -8.42 -9.34
C ALA A 63 6.16 -8.66 -8.25
N VAL A 64 5.77 -8.66 -6.97
CA VAL A 64 6.72 -8.90 -5.88
C VAL A 64 7.15 -10.37 -5.74
N LEU A 65 6.39 -11.30 -6.33
CA LEU A 65 6.68 -12.73 -6.35
C LEU A 65 7.54 -13.20 -7.55
N GLY A 66 8.10 -12.26 -8.32
CA GLY A 66 8.97 -12.57 -9.45
C GLY A 66 8.42 -12.15 -10.81
N GLY A 67 7.26 -11.49 -10.83
CA GLY A 67 6.72 -10.88 -12.04
C GLY A 67 5.62 -11.69 -12.73
N LEU A 68 5.18 -11.11 -13.84
CA LEU A 68 4.17 -11.68 -14.73
C LEU A 68 4.86 -12.35 -15.92
N THR A 69 4.30 -13.45 -16.39
CA THR A 69 4.57 -13.94 -17.74
C THR A 69 3.89 -13.02 -18.76
N THR A 70 4.36 -13.05 -20.01
CA THR A 70 3.75 -12.26 -21.10
C THR A 70 2.28 -12.61 -21.31
N ASP A 71 1.88 -13.88 -21.14
CA ASP A 71 0.48 -14.29 -21.32
C ASP A 71 -0.41 -13.83 -20.17
N GLU A 72 0.08 -13.87 -18.92
CA GLU A 72 -0.62 -13.30 -17.77
C GLU A 72 -0.78 -11.79 -17.95
N ALA A 73 0.27 -11.08 -18.36
CA ALA A 73 0.23 -9.65 -18.63
C ALA A 73 -0.79 -9.31 -19.73
N LYS A 74 -0.85 -10.07 -20.82
CA LYS A 74 -1.85 -9.86 -21.88
C LYS A 74 -3.28 -10.08 -21.40
N GLN A 75 -3.52 -11.09 -20.56
CA GLN A 75 -4.86 -11.36 -20.01
C GLN A 75 -5.30 -10.22 -19.07
N ILE A 76 -4.43 -9.83 -18.15
CA ILE A 76 -4.67 -8.72 -17.23
C ILE A 76 -4.91 -7.41 -17.99
N GLY A 77 -4.07 -7.13 -18.99
CA GLY A 77 -4.21 -5.95 -19.85
C GLY A 77 -5.54 -5.91 -20.61
N ARG A 78 -6.08 -7.07 -21.01
CA ARG A 78 -7.41 -7.16 -21.64
C ARG A 78 -8.51 -6.71 -20.68
N PHE A 79 -8.48 -7.16 -19.44
CA PHE A 79 -9.45 -6.72 -18.42
C PHE A 79 -9.34 -5.22 -18.15
N ILE A 80 -8.12 -4.73 -17.87
CA ILE A 80 -7.89 -3.32 -17.53
C ILE A 80 -8.24 -2.38 -18.70
N SER A 81 -8.09 -2.83 -19.95
CA SER A 81 -8.48 -2.06 -21.14
C SER A 81 -9.98 -1.78 -21.27
N THR A 82 -10.82 -2.46 -20.47
CA THR A 82 -12.28 -2.22 -20.45
C THR A 82 -12.67 -0.98 -19.65
N PHE A 83 -11.74 -0.41 -18.88
CA PHE A 83 -11.98 0.78 -18.06
C PHE A 83 -11.48 2.04 -18.76
N ASP A 84 -12.31 3.10 -18.72
CA ASP A 84 -11.89 4.45 -19.09
C ASP A 84 -11.42 5.20 -17.82
N TRP A 85 -10.12 5.48 -17.74
CA TRP A 85 -9.51 6.18 -16.61
C TRP A 85 -10.13 7.55 -16.34
N ARG A 86 -10.74 8.19 -17.35
CA ARG A 86 -11.42 9.49 -17.21
C ARG A 86 -12.64 9.39 -16.30
N ALA A 87 -13.31 8.24 -16.29
CA ALA A 87 -14.49 7.97 -15.47
C ALA A 87 -14.14 7.46 -14.06
N LEU A 88 -12.92 6.99 -13.82
CA LEU A 88 -12.53 6.37 -12.54
C LEU A 88 -12.43 7.38 -11.40
N HIS A 89 -12.76 6.96 -10.18
CA HIS A 89 -12.48 7.72 -8.96
C HIS A 89 -11.05 7.46 -8.47
N VAL A 90 -10.57 8.20 -7.47
CA VAL A 90 -9.17 8.17 -6.99
C VAL A 90 -8.65 6.75 -6.75
N VAL A 91 -9.43 5.91 -6.05
CA VAL A 91 -9.04 4.53 -5.69
C VAL A 91 -8.90 3.63 -6.92
N ASP A 92 -9.88 3.69 -7.82
CA ASP A 92 -9.87 2.89 -9.04
C ASP A 92 -8.81 3.40 -10.03
N LEU A 93 -8.60 4.71 -10.08
CA LEU A 93 -7.64 5.35 -10.96
C LEU A 93 -6.20 4.95 -10.64
N ILE A 94 -5.80 4.98 -9.37
CA ILE A 94 -4.47 4.48 -8.99
C ILE A 94 -4.34 2.97 -9.21
N SER A 95 -5.43 2.22 -8.99
CA SER A 95 -5.45 0.77 -9.21
C SER A 95 -5.27 0.43 -10.68
N TRP A 96 -5.96 1.15 -11.57
CA TRP A 96 -5.83 1.06 -13.02
C TRP A 96 -4.44 1.48 -13.48
N LEU A 97 -3.97 2.69 -13.11
CA LEU A 97 -2.71 3.24 -13.59
C LEU A 97 -1.53 2.36 -13.19
N TYR A 98 -1.46 1.97 -11.92
CA TYR A 98 -0.41 1.06 -11.45
C TYR A 98 -0.44 -0.26 -12.23
N SER A 99 -1.62 -0.85 -12.40
CA SER A 99 -1.76 -2.15 -13.06
C SER A 99 -1.41 -2.05 -14.55
N ALA A 100 -1.76 -0.97 -15.23
CA ALA A 100 -1.40 -0.70 -16.62
C ALA A 100 0.13 -0.62 -16.79
N LEU A 101 0.81 0.17 -15.95
CA LEU A 101 2.27 0.35 -16.00
C LEU A 101 3.04 -0.96 -15.74
N VAL A 102 2.63 -1.71 -14.71
CA VAL A 102 3.25 -3.02 -14.42
C VAL A 102 3.00 -4.01 -15.54
N THR A 103 1.75 -4.12 -16.00
CA THR A 103 1.38 -5.05 -17.08
C THR A 103 2.16 -4.77 -18.36
N GLN A 104 2.32 -3.50 -18.74
CA GLN A 104 3.14 -3.09 -19.88
C GLN A 104 4.60 -3.54 -19.74
N THR A 105 5.18 -3.38 -18.54
CA THR A 105 6.57 -3.78 -18.25
C THR A 105 6.82 -5.27 -18.49
N PHE A 106 5.80 -6.12 -18.32
CA PHE A 106 5.89 -7.58 -18.52
C PHE A 106 5.38 -8.04 -19.91
N GLY A 107 5.25 -7.13 -20.88
CA GLY A 107 4.88 -7.46 -22.26
C GLY A 107 3.37 -7.52 -22.51
N GLY A 108 2.57 -6.97 -21.61
CA GLY A 108 1.16 -6.66 -21.85
C GLY A 108 0.97 -5.44 -22.75
N PRO A 109 -0.28 -5.11 -23.12
CA PRO A 109 -0.58 -3.97 -23.97
C PRO A 109 -0.20 -2.64 -23.31
N ASP A 110 0.31 -1.70 -24.11
CA ASP A 110 0.44 -0.30 -23.71
C ASP A 110 -0.93 0.39 -23.84
N LEU A 111 -1.61 0.54 -22.70
CA LEU A 111 -2.95 1.15 -22.64
C LEU A 111 -2.93 2.67 -22.80
N LEU A 112 -1.74 3.29 -22.76
CA LEU A 112 -1.56 4.73 -22.88
C LEU A 112 -1.00 5.14 -24.26
N ALA A 113 -0.66 4.18 -25.13
CA ALA A 113 -0.04 4.43 -26.44
C ALA A 113 -0.83 5.39 -27.35
N ASN A 114 -2.16 5.38 -27.26
CA ASN A 114 -3.06 6.21 -28.06
C ASN A 114 -3.62 7.42 -27.29
N GLU A 115 -3.21 7.62 -26.04
CA GLU A 115 -3.62 8.76 -25.25
C GLU A 115 -2.88 10.03 -25.72
N PRO A 116 -3.49 11.22 -25.60
CA PRO A 116 -2.84 12.45 -25.98
C PRO A 116 -1.61 12.69 -25.08
N PRO A 117 -0.54 13.35 -25.57
CA PRO A 117 0.71 13.50 -24.81
C PRO A 117 0.57 14.15 -23.42
N ASP A 118 -0.51 14.89 -23.18
CA ASP A 118 -0.83 15.56 -21.93
C ASP A 118 -1.69 14.71 -20.98
N TRP A 119 -1.93 13.42 -21.27
CA TRP A 119 -2.68 12.52 -20.38
C TRP A 119 -2.19 12.52 -18.91
N PRO A 120 -0.87 12.63 -18.59
CA PRO A 120 -0.45 12.70 -17.19
C PRO A 120 -0.96 13.96 -16.50
N ASP A 121 -0.99 15.08 -17.23
CA ASP A 121 -1.46 16.36 -16.74
C ASP A 121 -3.00 16.38 -16.61
N GLN A 122 -3.72 15.66 -17.47
CA GLN A 122 -5.16 15.45 -17.35
C GLN A 122 -5.51 14.62 -16.09
N ILE A 123 -4.77 13.55 -15.81
CA ILE A 123 -4.93 12.79 -14.56
C ILE A 123 -4.61 13.67 -13.35
N ALA A 124 -3.51 14.43 -13.39
CA ALA A 124 -3.17 15.37 -12.32
C ALA A 124 -4.27 16.41 -12.07
N ALA A 125 -4.86 16.98 -13.12
CA ALA A 125 -5.99 17.90 -12.99
C ALA A 125 -7.23 17.25 -12.36
N LYS A 126 -7.52 15.99 -12.72
CA LYS A 126 -8.60 15.20 -12.11
C LYS A 126 -8.34 14.88 -10.64
N LEU A 127 -7.10 14.62 -10.25
CA LEU A 127 -6.73 14.48 -8.84
C LEU A 127 -6.88 15.80 -8.09
N GLU A 128 -6.47 16.92 -8.70
CA GLU A 128 -6.64 18.24 -8.08
C GLU A 128 -8.10 18.66 -7.92
N SER A 129 -9.01 18.18 -8.77
CA SER A 129 -10.44 18.52 -8.67
C SER A 129 -11.12 17.98 -7.41
N VAL A 130 -10.53 17.00 -6.71
CA VAL A 130 -11.04 16.48 -5.44
C VAL A 130 -10.32 17.06 -4.22
N ARG A 131 -9.50 18.10 -4.39
CA ARG A 131 -8.91 18.84 -3.27
C ARG A 131 -9.98 19.59 -2.49
N THR A 132 -9.97 19.44 -1.17
CA THR A 132 -10.90 20.08 -0.26
C THR A 132 -10.34 21.38 0.33
N ALA A 133 -11.22 22.20 0.91
CA ALA A 133 -10.85 23.50 1.48
C ALA A 133 -9.87 23.40 2.65
N ASP A 134 -9.91 22.28 3.39
CA ASP A 134 -8.99 21.97 4.49
C ASP A 134 -7.59 21.54 4.01
N GLY A 135 -7.36 21.42 2.69
CA GLY A 135 -6.05 21.16 2.09
C GLY A 135 -5.80 19.70 1.73
N GLY A 136 -6.63 18.78 2.19
CA GLY A 136 -6.58 17.36 1.83
C GLY A 136 -7.28 17.05 0.51
N TYR A 137 -7.45 15.76 0.24
CA TYR A 137 -8.20 15.24 -0.90
C TYR A 137 -9.36 14.37 -0.42
N ALA A 138 -10.52 14.54 -1.04
CA ALA A 138 -11.71 13.72 -0.79
C ALA A 138 -11.79 12.52 -1.75
N LYS A 139 -12.77 11.64 -1.50
CA LYS A 139 -13.10 10.52 -2.39
C LYS A 139 -13.58 10.99 -3.77
N SER A 140 -14.35 12.06 -3.80
CA SER A 140 -14.98 12.60 -5.00
C SER A 140 -15.20 14.11 -4.87
N THR A 141 -15.65 14.74 -5.95
CA THR A 141 -15.96 16.17 -6.04
C THR A 141 -17.12 16.60 -5.14
N GLU A 142 -17.99 15.67 -4.74
CA GLU A 142 -19.09 15.92 -3.81
C GLU A 142 -18.61 15.90 -2.34
N GLY A 143 -17.39 15.43 -2.09
CA GLY A 143 -16.82 15.35 -0.75
C GLY A 143 -16.40 16.71 -0.20
N ALA A 144 -16.99 17.11 0.93
CA ALA A 144 -16.69 18.40 1.56
C ALA A 144 -15.45 18.38 2.49
N ILE A 145 -14.98 17.20 2.88
CA ILE A 145 -13.93 17.02 3.91
C ILE A 145 -12.81 16.15 3.33
N GLY A 146 -11.56 16.54 3.56
CA GLY A 146 -10.41 15.77 3.12
C GLY A 146 -10.24 14.50 3.94
N SER A 147 -9.74 13.46 3.29
CA SER A 147 -9.44 12.15 3.87
C SER A 147 -7.93 11.90 3.86
N THR A 148 -7.40 11.37 4.96
CA THR A 148 -5.98 10.99 5.06
C THR A 148 -5.63 9.93 4.01
N TYR A 149 -6.45 8.89 3.89
CA TYR A 149 -6.25 7.82 2.92
C TYR A 149 -6.30 8.31 1.46
N HIS A 150 -7.32 9.09 1.09
CA HIS A 150 -7.44 9.60 -0.29
C HIS A 150 -6.34 10.61 -0.63
N SER A 151 -5.86 11.37 0.36
CA SER A 151 -4.68 12.22 0.20
C SER A 151 -3.42 11.39 -0.08
N PHE A 152 -3.26 10.27 0.62
CA PHE A 152 -2.15 9.34 0.38
C PHE A 152 -2.21 8.77 -1.03
N LEU A 153 -3.35 8.21 -1.45
CA LEU A 153 -3.52 7.65 -2.80
C LEU A 153 -3.28 8.71 -3.88
N THR A 154 -3.75 9.93 -3.66
CA THR A 154 -3.55 11.03 -4.60
C THR A 154 -2.08 11.34 -4.80
N VAL A 155 -1.30 11.49 -3.72
CA VAL A 155 0.14 11.74 -3.81
C VAL A 155 0.88 10.56 -4.44
N MET A 156 0.53 9.32 -4.09
CA MET A 156 1.12 8.14 -4.74
C MET A 156 0.83 8.12 -6.24
N THR A 157 -0.35 8.58 -6.67
CA THR A 157 -0.70 8.71 -8.08
C THR A 157 0.12 9.80 -8.75
N TYR A 158 0.29 10.98 -8.13
CA TYR A 158 1.18 12.02 -8.63
C TYR A 158 2.61 11.50 -8.86
N GLU A 159 3.14 10.70 -7.94
CA GLU A 159 4.49 10.12 -8.10
C GLU A 159 4.56 9.13 -9.27
N LEU A 160 3.52 8.32 -9.51
CA LEU A 160 3.47 7.43 -10.70
C LEU A 160 3.43 8.20 -12.03
N LEU A 161 2.92 9.43 -12.02
CA LEU A 161 2.86 10.31 -13.19
C LEU A 161 4.16 11.12 -13.39
N ASP A 162 5.16 10.95 -12.52
CA ASP A 162 6.32 11.84 -12.43
C ASP A 162 5.88 13.32 -12.31
N ARG A 163 4.96 13.58 -11.37
CA ARG A 163 4.42 14.90 -11.05
C ARG A 163 4.48 15.17 -9.55
N LYS A 164 4.40 16.46 -9.20
CA LYS A 164 4.33 16.91 -7.80
C LYS A 164 2.91 17.34 -7.48
N PRO A 165 2.38 16.99 -6.29
CA PRO A 165 1.10 17.53 -5.85
C PRO A 165 1.23 19.05 -5.68
N PRO A 166 0.23 19.84 -6.14
CA PRO A 166 0.25 21.28 -5.91
C PRO A 166 0.09 21.60 -4.42
N LYS A 167 0.47 22.81 -4.01
CA LYS A 167 0.30 23.34 -2.64
C LYS A 167 0.76 22.35 -1.53
N PRO A 168 1.99 21.81 -1.58
CA PRO A 168 2.45 20.77 -0.66
C PRO A 168 2.38 21.20 0.81
N ASN A 169 2.65 22.47 1.13
CA ASN A 169 2.54 22.98 2.51
C ASN A 169 1.11 22.92 3.06
N ARG A 170 0.09 23.16 2.22
CA ARG A 170 -1.31 23.04 2.65
C ARG A 170 -1.70 21.59 2.90
N LEU A 171 -1.18 20.67 2.10
CA LEU A 171 -1.36 19.24 2.32
C LEU A 171 -0.64 18.78 3.60
N GLY A 172 0.59 19.24 3.83
CA GLY A 172 1.32 18.98 5.07
C GLY A 172 0.55 19.45 6.31
N GLN A 173 0.06 20.69 6.30
CA GLN A 173 -0.78 21.23 7.38
C GLN A 173 -2.04 20.38 7.58
N PHE A 174 -2.76 20.04 6.51
CA PHE A 174 -3.92 19.15 6.58
C PHE A 174 -3.60 17.85 7.31
N ILE A 175 -2.46 17.21 6.98
CA ILE A 175 -2.07 15.95 7.62
C ILE A 175 -1.71 16.15 9.09
N PHE A 176 -0.97 17.21 9.46
CA PHE A 176 -0.72 17.51 10.88
C PHE A 176 -2.02 17.78 11.65
N ASP A 177 -3.02 18.42 11.03
CA ASP A 177 -4.35 18.62 11.64
C ASP A 177 -5.13 17.28 11.83
N ARG A 178 -4.63 16.15 11.31
CA ARG A 178 -5.16 14.80 11.55
C ARG A 178 -4.44 14.08 12.69
N GLN A 179 -3.37 14.62 13.24
CA GLN A 179 -2.67 14.00 14.36
C GLN A 179 -3.48 14.11 15.67
N ARG A 180 -3.32 13.16 16.58
CA ARG A 180 -3.91 13.19 17.94
C ARG A 180 -2.82 13.08 19.00
N ASP A 181 -3.20 13.35 20.23
CA ASP A 181 -2.32 13.29 21.41
C ASP A 181 -1.71 11.90 21.64
N ASP A 182 -2.31 10.85 21.06
CA ASP A 182 -1.78 9.47 21.08
C ASP A 182 -0.60 9.27 20.10
N GLY A 183 -0.20 10.31 19.37
CA GLY A 183 0.89 10.32 18.39
C GLY A 183 0.49 9.82 17.01
N GLY A 184 -0.67 9.16 16.88
CA GLY A 184 -1.19 8.66 15.62
C GLY A 184 -2.00 9.71 14.86
N PHE A 185 -2.55 9.29 13.71
CA PHE A 185 -3.41 10.10 12.86
C PHE A 185 -4.78 9.45 12.66
N VAL A 186 -5.77 10.29 12.38
CA VAL A 186 -7.13 9.87 12.04
C VAL A 186 -7.43 10.01 10.55
N GLU A 187 -8.48 9.33 10.10
CA GLU A 187 -8.94 9.39 8.71
C GLU A 187 -9.64 10.72 8.37
N ILE A 188 -10.47 11.22 9.29
CA ILE A 188 -11.21 12.49 9.16
C ILE A 188 -11.19 13.29 10.46
N ALA A 189 -11.28 14.61 10.35
CA ALA A 189 -11.13 15.54 11.49
C ALA A 189 -12.02 15.25 12.72
N PRO A 190 -13.28 14.81 12.61
CA PRO A 190 -14.12 14.57 13.80
C PRO A 190 -13.70 13.35 14.66
N MET A 191 -12.87 12.46 14.16
CA MET A 191 -12.43 11.27 14.90
C MET A 191 -11.50 11.67 16.05
N LYS A 192 -11.66 11.00 17.20
CA LYS A 192 -10.89 11.28 18.42
C LYS A 192 -9.74 10.31 18.68
N THR A 193 -9.82 9.10 18.13
CA THR A 193 -8.85 8.02 18.35
C THR A 193 -8.18 7.71 17.03
N SER A 194 -6.86 7.70 17.02
CA SER A 194 -6.06 7.42 15.82
C SER A 194 -6.21 5.97 15.36
N GLY A 195 -5.96 5.74 14.08
CA GLY A 195 -5.99 4.41 13.48
C GLY A 195 -4.65 4.08 12.83
N THR A 196 -4.28 2.81 12.83
CA THR A 196 -2.99 2.34 12.33
C THR A 196 -2.77 2.66 10.85
N ASN A 197 -3.78 2.43 10.01
CA ASN A 197 -3.66 2.69 8.58
C ASN A 197 -3.64 4.19 8.24
N PRO A 198 -4.51 5.05 8.82
CA PRO A 198 -4.37 6.50 8.68
C PRO A 198 -3.03 7.04 9.20
N THR A 199 -2.51 6.53 10.33
CA THR A 199 -1.17 6.87 10.83
C THR A 199 -0.09 6.55 9.81
N ALA A 200 -0.12 5.35 9.21
CA ALA A 200 0.86 4.98 8.21
C ALA A 200 0.78 5.82 6.93
N ALA A 201 -0.42 6.08 6.44
CA ALA A 201 -0.66 6.96 5.29
C ALA A 201 -0.11 8.38 5.56
N ALA A 202 -0.39 8.95 6.73
CA ALA A 202 0.10 10.25 7.16
C ALA A 202 1.62 10.29 7.29
N ALA A 203 2.22 9.29 7.93
CA ALA A 203 3.67 9.20 8.12
C ALA A 203 4.42 9.17 6.78
N VAL A 204 3.96 8.34 5.84
CA VAL A 204 4.53 8.28 4.49
C VAL A 204 4.36 9.62 3.77
N LEU A 205 3.17 10.22 3.82
CA LEU A 205 2.92 11.53 3.21
C LEU A 205 3.86 12.61 3.74
N LEU A 206 3.94 12.77 5.06
CA LEU A 206 4.80 13.78 5.69
C LEU A 206 6.26 13.56 5.32
N ARG A 207 6.74 12.31 5.29
CA ARG A 207 8.10 12.01 4.85
C ARG A 207 8.34 12.38 3.38
N ARG A 208 7.43 11.99 2.48
CA ARG A 208 7.55 12.28 1.04
C ARG A 208 7.45 13.76 0.71
N LEU A 209 6.67 14.51 1.48
CA LEU A 209 6.56 15.97 1.36
C LEU A 209 7.73 16.72 2.02
N GLY A 210 8.63 16.03 2.73
CA GLY A 210 9.77 16.64 3.42
C GLY A 210 9.42 17.33 4.74
N PHE A 211 8.31 16.94 5.37
CA PHE A 211 7.82 17.46 6.65
C PHE A 211 8.04 16.51 7.83
N ALA A 212 8.73 15.38 7.63
CA ALA A 212 9.06 14.47 8.73
C ALA A 212 10.24 15.00 9.55
N ASP A 213 10.05 15.09 10.87
CA ASP A 213 11.07 15.50 11.84
C ASP A 213 11.23 14.47 12.99
N GLU A 214 12.08 14.80 13.97
CA GLU A 214 12.35 13.94 15.12
C GLU A 214 11.13 13.81 16.06
N GLN A 215 10.31 14.86 16.16
CA GLN A 215 9.09 14.83 16.97
C GLN A 215 8.09 13.84 16.38
N LEU A 216 7.82 13.92 15.07
CA LEU A 216 6.97 12.95 14.36
C LEU A 216 7.48 11.52 14.57
N THR A 217 8.80 11.31 14.48
CA THR A 217 9.42 10.00 14.70
C THR A 217 9.14 9.47 16.12
N THR A 218 9.17 10.35 17.12
CA THR A 218 8.86 10.01 18.51
C THR A 218 7.37 9.69 18.69
N ASP A 219 6.49 10.51 18.13
CA ASP A 219 5.04 10.31 18.18
C ASP A 219 4.63 8.97 17.54
N LEU A 220 5.20 8.65 16.37
CA LEU A 220 4.98 7.38 15.70
C LEU A 220 5.47 6.20 16.52
N ARG A 221 6.63 6.31 17.18
CA ARG A 221 7.14 5.26 18.07
C ARG A 221 6.16 4.98 19.20
N ASP A 222 5.62 6.02 19.83
CA ASP A 222 4.73 5.86 20.98
C ASP A 222 3.33 5.38 20.56
N PHE A 223 2.84 5.80 19.39
CA PHE A 223 1.63 5.23 18.81
C PHE A 223 1.79 3.74 18.48
N LEU A 224 2.89 3.34 17.81
CA LEU A 224 3.13 1.94 17.44
C LEU A 224 3.21 1.01 18.66
N LYS A 225 3.73 1.49 19.80
CA LYS A 225 3.70 0.74 21.07
C LYS A 225 2.26 0.50 21.55
N GLN A 226 1.37 1.48 21.39
CA GLN A 226 -0.02 1.37 21.87
C GLN A 226 -0.86 0.40 21.04
N VAL A 227 -0.63 0.34 19.72
CA VAL A 227 -1.38 -0.57 18.82
C VAL A 227 -0.72 -1.94 18.66
N ARG A 228 0.37 -2.21 19.39
CA ARG A 228 1.01 -3.53 19.42
C ARG A 228 0.11 -4.53 20.14
N SER A 229 -0.21 -5.66 19.49
CA SER A 229 -1.01 -6.74 20.09
C SER A 229 -0.12 -7.79 20.76
N ASP A 230 -0.63 -8.42 21.81
CA ASP A 230 -0.05 -9.62 22.44
C ASP A 230 -0.02 -10.82 21.47
N GLU A 231 -0.83 -10.81 20.41
CA GLU A 231 -0.80 -11.80 19.34
C GLU A 231 0.46 -11.70 18.46
N GLY A 232 1.26 -10.65 18.64
CA GLY A 232 2.50 -10.40 17.88
C GLY A 232 2.33 -9.51 16.65
N GLY A 233 1.10 -9.26 16.20
CA GLY A 233 0.76 -8.30 15.15
C GLY A 233 0.47 -6.88 15.67
N PHE A 234 -0.21 -6.08 14.85
CA PHE A 234 -0.70 -4.75 15.22
C PHE A 234 -2.22 -4.66 15.04
N GLN A 235 -2.87 -3.95 15.96
CA GLN A 235 -4.30 -3.68 15.97
C GLN A 235 -4.64 -2.52 15.01
N ALA A 236 -5.88 -2.47 14.51
CA ALA A 236 -6.34 -1.36 13.68
C ALA A 236 -6.43 -0.02 14.43
N ASN A 237 -6.70 -0.07 15.74
CA ASN A 237 -6.63 1.02 16.71
C ASN A 237 -6.73 0.43 18.12
N THR A 238 -6.52 1.26 19.14
CA THR A 238 -6.51 0.85 20.57
C THR A 238 -7.85 0.31 21.11
N ARG A 239 -8.95 0.40 20.34
CA ARG A 239 -10.25 -0.18 20.71
C ARG A 239 -10.52 -1.54 20.09
N ILE A 240 -9.72 -1.95 19.11
CA ILE A 240 -9.84 -3.25 18.47
C ILE A 240 -8.91 -4.22 19.20
N PRO A 241 -9.44 -5.26 19.85
CA PRO A 241 -8.63 -6.09 20.75
C PRO A 241 -7.74 -7.09 20.00
N PHE A 242 -7.82 -7.16 18.67
CA PHE A 242 -7.11 -8.14 17.87
C PHE A 242 -6.25 -7.50 16.79
N ALA A 243 -5.16 -8.17 16.45
CA ALA A 243 -4.30 -7.81 15.34
C ALA A 243 -4.87 -8.27 13.99
N ASP A 244 -4.51 -7.56 12.93
CA ASP A 244 -4.85 -7.91 11.55
C ASP A 244 -3.66 -7.74 10.61
N GLY A 245 -3.72 -8.38 9.45
CA GLY A 245 -2.63 -8.40 8.48
C GLY A 245 -2.32 -7.04 7.84
N LEU A 246 -3.34 -6.22 7.60
CA LEU A 246 -3.18 -4.89 7.01
C LEU A 246 -2.51 -3.94 8.00
N SER A 247 -3.03 -3.84 9.21
CA SER A 247 -2.46 -3.02 10.29
C SER A 247 -1.04 -3.45 10.64
N THR A 248 -0.76 -4.76 10.58
CA THR A 248 0.60 -5.30 10.79
C THR A 248 1.55 -4.88 9.68
N PHE A 249 1.12 -4.95 8.41
CA PHE A 249 1.91 -4.52 7.27
C PHE A 249 2.23 -3.02 7.32
N THR A 250 1.23 -2.18 7.52
CA THR A 250 1.40 -0.72 7.54
C THR A 250 2.22 -0.26 8.74
N SER A 251 2.07 -0.89 9.91
CA SER A 251 2.91 -0.61 11.09
C SER A 251 4.37 -0.97 10.87
N LEU A 252 4.65 -2.17 10.35
CA LEU A 252 6.03 -2.59 10.07
C LEU A 252 6.68 -1.70 9.00
N LEU A 253 5.90 -1.29 8.00
CA LEU A 253 6.33 -0.36 6.97
C LEU A 253 6.78 0.98 7.57
N VAL A 254 5.95 1.59 8.42
CA VAL A 254 6.29 2.84 9.13
C VAL A 254 7.51 2.63 10.02
N ALA A 255 7.56 1.53 10.77
CA ALA A 255 8.66 1.24 11.66
C ALA A 255 9.99 1.22 10.90
N GLN A 256 10.06 0.55 9.74
CA GLN A 256 11.27 0.50 8.92
C GLN A 256 11.58 1.84 8.27
N ASP A 257 10.57 2.53 7.77
CA ASP A 257 10.76 3.83 7.13
C ASP A 257 11.38 4.83 8.10
N PHE A 258 10.93 4.85 9.35
CA PHE A 258 11.42 5.77 10.38
C PHE A 258 12.55 5.18 11.24
N GLY A 259 13.09 4.00 10.89
CA GLY A 259 14.19 3.34 11.60
C GLY A 259 13.86 2.91 13.03
N LEU A 260 12.58 2.77 13.36
CA LEU A 260 12.06 2.34 14.66
C LEU A 260 12.17 0.82 14.84
N ASP A 261 12.18 0.08 13.73
CA ASP A 261 12.27 -1.38 13.68
C ASP A 261 13.54 -1.95 14.33
N ARG A 262 14.64 -1.20 14.33
CA ARG A 262 15.92 -1.58 14.98
C ARG A 262 15.80 -1.90 16.46
N SER A 263 14.77 -1.37 17.11
CA SER A 263 14.49 -1.58 18.54
C SER A 263 13.32 -2.53 18.80
N MET A 264 12.70 -3.08 17.75
CA MET A 264 11.57 -3.98 17.85
C MET A 264 12.01 -5.44 17.76
N ASP A 265 11.39 -6.30 18.56
CA ASP A 265 11.45 -7.74 18.32
C ASP A 265 10.49 -8.10 17.16
N LEU A 266 11.08 -8.53 16.05
CA LEU A 266 10.35 -8.89 14.82
C LEU A 266 9.87 -10.35 14.83
N ALA A 267 10.38 -11.20 15.72
CA ALA A 267 10.02 -12.62 15.75
C ALA A 267 8.52 -12.85 16.03
N PRO A 268 7.85 -12.12 16.93
CA PRO A 268 6.40 -12.24 17.11
C PRO A 268 5.60 -11.83 15.88
N ILE A 269 6.08 -10.86 15.09
CA ILE A 269 5.42 -10.47 13.81
C ILE A 269 5.52 -11.63 12.82
N ALA A 270 6.70 -12.21 12.67
CA ALA A 270 6.92 -13.35 11.79
C ALA A 270 6.03 -14.54 12.18
N ALA A 271 5.95 -14.84 13.48
CA ALA A 271 5.10 -15.90 14.01
C ALA A 271 3.61 -15.62 13.78
N PHE A 272 3.13 -14.40 14.06
CA PHE A 272 1.74 -14.00 13.80
C PHE A 272 1.36 -14.23 12.34
N ILE A 273 2.16 -13.73 11.40
CA ILE A 273 1.89 -13.88 9.97
C ILE A 273 1.91 -15.36 9.55
N ALA A 274 2.97 -16.08 9.88
CA ALA A 274 3.17 -17.45 9.38
C ALA A 274 2.26 -18.49 10.05
N GLN A 275 1.91 -18.29 11.32
CA GLN A 275 1.15 -19.29 12.09
C GLN A 275 -0.34 -18.95 12.17
N GLN A 276 -0.70 -17.66 12.14
CA GLN A 276 -2.10 -17.25 12.26
C GLN A 276 -2.72 -16.83 10.94
N LEU A 277 -2.02 -16.15 10.03
CA LEU A 277 -2.66 -15.57 8.84
C LEU A 277 -2.39 -16.33 7.54
N GLU A 278 -1.26 -17.04 7.44
CA GLU A 278 -0.88 -17.77 6.24
C GLU A 278 -1.64 -19.11 6.11
N PHE A 279 -2.12 -19.40 4.90
CA PHE A 279 -2.65 -20.72 4.59
C PHE A 279 -1.57 -21.65 4.03
N PRO A 280 -1.55 -22.94 4.44
CA PRO A 280 -0.62 -23.93 3.87
C PRO A 280 -0.73 -24.08 2.34
N THR A 281 -1.92 -23.84 1.79
CA THR A 281 -2.23 -23.89 0.35
C THR A 281 -1.82 -22.63 -0.42
N GLY A 282 -1.24 -21.63 0.24
CA GLY A 282 -1.04 -20.30 -0.30
C GLY A 282 -2.21 -19.37 0.01
N GLY A 283 -1.94 -18.07 -0.12
CA GLY A 283 -2.82 -16.99 0.32
C GLY A 283 -2.77 -16.69 1.83
N PHE A 284 -3.36 -15.55 2.20
CA PHE A 284 -3.49 -15.09 3.58
C PHE A 284 -4.91 -14.59 3.86
N ARG A 285 -5.35 -14.78 5.11
CA ARG A 285 -6.57 -14.18 5.66
C ARG A 285 -6.30 -12.84 6.33
N GLY A 286 -7.35 -12.06 6.56
CA GLY A 286 -7.20 -10.73 7.16
C GLY A 286 -6.92 -10.73 8.66
N ALA A 287 -7.55 -11.66 9.39
CA ALA A 287 -7.38 -11.83 10.83
C ALA A 287 -7.56 -13.30 11.22
N SER A 288 -7.24 -13.66 12.47
CA SER A 288 -7.21 -15.06 12.93
C SER A 288 -8.57 -15.78 12.86
N TRP A 289 -9.68 -15.05 13.00
CA TRP A 289 -11.05 -15.59 12.91
C TRP A 289 -11.60 -15.69 11.48
N ASP A 290 -10.87 -15.15 10.50
CA ASP A 290 -11.27 -15.24 9.11
C ASP A 290 -10.93 -16.63 8.57
N GLU A 291 -11.83 -17.19 7.75
CA GLU A 291 -11.73 -18.57 7.29
C GLU A 291 -11.21 -18.67 5.86
N GLN A 292 -11.09 -17.54 5.16
CA GLN A 292 -10.77 -17.51 3.74
C GLN A 292 -9.56 -16.62 3.46
N ALA A 293 -8.72 -17.08 2.54
CA ALA A 293 -7.73 -16.23 1.92
C ALA A 293 -8.35 -15.39 0.80
N ASP A 294 -7.86 -14.16 0.64
CA ASP A 294 -8.15 -13.34 -0.52
C ASP A 294 -6.89 -12.66 -1.06
N VAL A 295 -7.00 -12.09 -2.26
CA VAL A 295 -5.86 -11.49 -2.98
C VAL A 295 -5.29 -10.28 -2.24
N GLU A 296 -6.14 -9.46 -1.61
CA GLU A 296 -5.73 -8.25 -0.91
C GLU A 296 -4.91 -8.59 0.34
N TYR A 297 -5.43 -9.43 1.23
CA TYR A 297 -4.68 -9.82 2.42
C TYR A 297 -3.49 -10.71 2.10
N THR A 298 -3.52 -11.43 0.97
CA THR A 298 -2.33 -12.10 0.44
C THR A 298 -1.24 -11.11 0.10
N PHE A 299 -1.56 -9.98 -0.55
CA PHE A 299 -0.58 -8.93 -0.80
C PHE A 299 -0.03 -8.35 0.50
N TYR A 300 -0.86 -8.06 1.51
CA TYR A 300 -0.37 -7.55 2.79
C TYR A 300 0.52 -8.55 3.53
N GLY A 301 0.14 -9.83 3.59
CA GLY A 301 0.94 -10.89 4.19
C GLY A 301 2.30 -11.06 3.53
N LEU A 302 2.34 -11.07 2.19
CA LEU A 302 3.58 -11.05 1.41
C LEU A 302 4.40 -9.78 1.68
N GLY A 303 3.73 -8.64 1.82
CA GLY A 303 4.33 -7.38 2.24
C GLY A 303 5.05 -7.52 3.57
N VAL A 304 4.42 -8.10 4.60
CA VAL A 304 5.07 -8.32 5.90
C VAL A 304 6.27 -9.25 5.78
N LEU A 305 6.12 -10.41 5.11
CA LEU A 305 7.22 -11.35 4.93
C LEU A 305 8.40 -10.73 4.17
N GLY A 306 8.12 -9.92 3.15
CA GLY A 306 9.13 -9.17 2.41
C GLY A 306 9.84 -8.13 3.28
N LEU A 307 9.11 -7.34 4.06
CA LEU A 307 9.73 -6.37 4.96
C LEU A 307 10.59 -7.05 6.04
N LEU A 308 10.14 -8.16 6.62
CA LEU A 308 10.91 -8.96 7.58
C LEU A 308 12.19 -9.51 6.93
N GLY A 309 12.10 -10.05 5.73
CA GLY A 309 13.27 -10.54 4.98
C GLY A 309 14.27 -9.43 4.69
N ALA A 310 13.81 -8.23 4.34
CA ALA A 310 14.68 -7.09 4.06
C ALA A 310 15.44 -6.59 5.31
N ALA A 311 14.79 -6.56 6.47
CA ALA A 311 15.38 -6.11 7.74
C ALA A 311 16.56 -6.96 8.22
N THR A 312 16.66 -8.22 7.79
CA THR A 312 17.80 -9.10 8.12
C THR A 312 19.08 -8.78 7.33
N SER A 313 19.09 -7.71 6.53
CA SER A 313 20.29 -7.25 5.81
C SER A 313 21.16 -6.37 6.71
N PRO A 314 22.50 -6.55 6.75
CA PRO A 314 23.36 -5.58 7.41
C PRO A 314 23.17 -4.21 6.73
N SER A 315 22.98 -3.16 7.53
CA SER A 315 22.91 -1.80 6.99
C SER A 315 24.21 -1.49 6.22
N PRO A 316 24.16 -0.80 5.06
CA PRO A 316 25.37 -0.24 4.49
C PRO A 316 26.03 0.70 5.53
N PRO A 317 27.37 0.77 5.59
CA PRO A 317 28.06 1.65 6.52
C PRO A 317 27.58 3.09 6.31
N GLU A 318 27.34 3.81 7.41
CA GLU A 318 27.02 5.24 7.36
C GLU A 318 28.10 5.98 6.54
N PRO A 319 27.72 6.92 5.65
CA PRO A 319 28.70 7.79 5.06
C PRO A 319 29.40 8.55 6.18
N ALA A 320 30.74 8.51 6.18
CA ALA A 320 31.55 9.24 7.13
C ALA A 320 31.12 10.72 7.13
N ARG A 321 30.82 11.25 8.32
CA ARG A 321 30.47 12.66 8.55
C ARG A 321 31.60 13.60 8.13
#